data_AF-A0A7R9LFI9-F1
#
_entry.id   AF-A0A7R9LFI9-F1
#
_cell.length_a   1.000
_cell.length_b   1.000
_cell.length_c   1.000
_cell.angle_alpha   90.00
_cell.angle_beta   90.00
_cell.angle_gamma   90.00
#
_symmetry.space_group_name_H-M   'P 1'
#
loop_
_entity.id
_entity.type
_entity.pdbx_description
1 polymer ?
#
loop_
_entity_poly.entity_id
_entity_poly.type
_entity_poly.pdbx_seq_one_letter_code
_entity_poly.pdbx_strand_id
1 'polypeptide(L)'
;MNGLIVDALRQHSNNAKNVLFIFADDAGLETSVYNNSICKTPNLEALAKRSVIFENAFTSVSSCSPSRASVLTGLPSHQNGMYGLHQTVHHFNSFDSVKSLPNIVSARGVRTGIIGKKHIGPQQVYTFDFAYTEDNYSINQIGRNITHIKELVHLFLTANDSRNITHIKELVHLFLTANDS
;
A
#
# COMPACT_ATOMS: atom_id res chain seq x y z
N MET A 1 -14.30 37.96 -18.11
CA MET A 1 -13.24 38.20 -17.10
C MET A 1 -13.20 37.16 -15.97
N ASN A 2 -13.67 35.91 -16.17
CA ASN A 2 -13.67 34.87 -15.12
C ASN A 2 -12.75 33.66 -15.42
N GLY A 3 -11.91 33.73 -16.47
CA GLY A 3 -11.10 32.61 -16.93
C GLY A 3 -9.69 32.52 -16.33
N LEU A 4 -9.17 33.59 -15.72
CA LEU A 4 -7.76 33.67 -15.32
C LEU A 4 -7.47 33.32 -13.85
N ILE A 5 -8.50 33.19 -13.01
CA ILE A 5 -8.31 32.90 -11.57
C ILE A 5 -8.30 31.39 -11.29
N VAL A 6 -8.91 30.57 -12.15
CA VAL A 6 -8.99 29.11 -11.94
C VAL A 6 -7.67 28.40 -12.30
N ASP A 7 -6.91 28.90 -13.27
CA ASP A 7 -5.63 28.31 -13.67
C ASP A 7 -4.51 28.54 -12.64
N ALA A 8 -4.63 29.56 -11.78
CA ALA A 8 -3.63 29.90 -10.76
C ALA A 8 -3.61 28.92 -9.56
N LEU A 9 -4.62 28.06 -9.39
CA LEU A 9 -4.64 27.01 -8.36
C LEU A 9 -4.02 25.68 -8.83
N ARG A 10 -3.55 25.60 -10.07
CA ARG A 10 -2.86 24.42 -10.63
C ARG A 10 -1.33 24.56 -10.67
N GLN A 11 -0.74 25.39 -9.82
CA GLN A 11 0.66 25.21 -9.46
C GLN A 11 0.77 23.95 -8.60
N HIS A 12 0.81 22.78 -9.26
CA HIS A 12 1.38 21.58 -8.64
C HIS A 12 2.76 21.98 -8.16
N SER A 13 2.95 22.03 -6.85
CA SER A 13 4.28 22.22 -6.30
C SER A 13 5.16 21.14 -6.92
N ASN A 14 6.31 21.54 -7.47
CA ASN A 14 7.35 20.66 -8.00
C ASN A 14 7.99 19.76 -6.89
N ASN A 15 7.26 19.53 -5.80
CA ASN A 15 7.72 18.97 -4.54
C ASN A 15 6.68 18.05 -3.87
N ALA A 16 5.62 17.68 -4.60
CA ALA A 16 4.64 16.73 -4.08
C ALA A 16 5.30 15.36 -3.89
N LYS A 17 5.27 14.88 -2.63
CA LYS A 17 5.91 13.66 -2.19
C LYS A 17 5.04 12.47 -2.56
N ASN A 18 5.70 11.36 -2.86
CA ASN A 18 5.04 10.09 -3.05
C ASN A 18 5.23 9.19 -1.83
N VAL A 19 4.29 8.26 -1.62
CA VAL A 19 4.36 7.25 -0.55
C VAL A 19 4.24 5.87 -1.18
N LEU A 20 5.23 5.02 -0.91
CA LEU A 20 5.16 3.59 -1.20
C LEU A 20 5.00 2.86 0.12
N PHE A 21 3.94 2.07 0.24
CA PHE A 21 3.68 1.24 1.41
C PHE A 21 3.79 -0.24 1.05
N ILE A 22 4.78 -0.91 1.62
CA ILE A 22 5.04 -2.35 1.40
C ILE A 22 4.56 -3.10 2.63
N PHE A 23 3.63 -4.04 2.45
CA PHE A 23 3.02 -4.79 3.54
C PHE A 23 3.24 -6.29 3.30
N ALA A 24 4.01 -6.94 4.17
CA ALA A 24 4.21 -8.39 4.14
C ALA A 24 3.11 -9.12 4.94
N ASP A 25 2.60 -10.22 4.41
CA ASP A 25 1.56 -11.04 5.07
C ASP A 25 2.24 -12.13 5.92
N ASP A 26 1.90 -12.20 7.21
CA ASP A 26 2.44 -13.15 8.20
C ASP A 26 3.99 -13.20 8.30
N ALA A 27 4.66 -12.10 7.95
CA ALA A 27 6.11 -11.99 8.12
C ALA A 27 6.48 -11.69 9.58
N GLY A 28 7.50 -12.38 10.08
CA GLY A 28 8.17 -12.11 11.33
C GLY A 28 9.48 -11.35 11.10
N LEU A 29 10.52 -11.75 11.83
CA LEU A 29 11.85 -11.11 11.80
C LEU A 29 12.84 -11.91 10.94
N GLU A 30 12.36 -12.62 9.92
CA GLU A 30 13.16 -13.49 9.05
C GLU A 30 14.02 -12.70 8.04
N THR A 31 14.83 -11.78 8.54
CA THR A 31 15.72 -10.92 7.75
C THR A 31 16.98 -10.59 8.52
N SER A 32 18.09 -10.47 7.79
CA SER A 32 19.38 -10.00 8.32
C SER A 32 19.33 -8.61 8.91
N VAL A 33 18.34 -7.78 8.53
CA VAL A 33 18.08 -6.46 9.15
C VAL A 33 17.80 -6.59 10.66
N TYR A 34 17.22 -7.70 11.09
CA TYR A 34 16.97 -8.04 12.50
C TYR A 34 17.90 -9.16 12.99
N ASN A 35 19.15 -9.18 12.51
CA ASN A 35 20.21 -10.12 12.91
C ASN A 35 19.93 -11.61 12.61
N ASN A 36 19.02 -11.93 11.69
CA ASN A 36 18.85 -13.29 11.20
C ASN A 36 19.86 -13.59 10.07
N SER A 37 20.86 -14.42 10.34
CA SER A 37 21.91 -14.78 9.37
C SER A 37 21.55 -15.94 8.42
N ILE A 38 20.40 -16.59 8.64
CA ILE A 38 19.95 -17.75 7.84
C ILE A 38 19.19 -17.26 6.60
N CYS A 39 18.27 -16.31 6.79
CA CYS A 39 17.43 -15.77 5.72
C CYS A 39 18.18 -14.70 4.92
N LYS A 40 18.39 -14.94 3.63
CA LYS A 40 19.05 -13.99 2.72
C LYS A 40 18.04 -13.00 2.17
N THR A 41 18.14 -11.73 2.57
CA THR A 41 17.20 -10.67 2.16
C THR A 41 17.93 -9.43 1.64
N PRO A 42 18.72 -9.54 0.55
CA PRO A 42 19.62 -8.47 0.09
C PRO A 42 18.88 -7.17 -0.28
N ASN A 43 17.65 -7.26 -0.80
CA ASN A 43 16.86 -6.08 -1.15
C ASN A 43 16.34 -5.35 0.10
N LEU A 44 15.96 -6.09 1.17
CA LEU A 44 15.59 -5.49 2.45
C LEU A 44 16.80 -4.87 3.14
N GLU A 45 17.98 -5.48 3.06
CA GLU A 45 19.24 -4.89 3.54
C GLU A 45 19.58 -3.58 2.84
N ALA A 46 19.43 -3.55 1.51
CA ALA A 46 19.66 -2.35 0.71
C ALA A 46 18.66 -1.23 1.06
N LEU A 47 17.40 -1.57 1.34
CA LEU A 47 16.42 -0.61 1.86
C LEU A 47 16.81 -0.11 3.26
N ALA A 48 17.19 -1.02 4.16
CA ALA A 48 17.49 -0.73 5.55
C ALA A 48 18.64 0.29 5.69
N LYS A 49 19.66 0.20 4.84
CA LYS A 49 20.78 1.15 4.78
C LYS A 49 20.37 2.60 4.53
N ARG A 50 19.16 2.85 4.03
CA ARG A 50 18.60 4.19 3.74
C ARG A 50 17.32 4.47 4.51
N SER A 51 17.03 3.68 5.55
CA SER A 51 15.78 3.75 6.31
C SER A 51 16.05 3.94 7.79
N VAL A 52 15.03 4.40 8.52
CA VAL A 52 14.99 4.26 9.97
C VAL A 52 14.43 2.88 10.30
N ILE A 53 15.13 2.13 11.15
CA ILE A 53 14.71 0.80 11.60
C ILE A 53 14.10 0.90 12.98
N PHE A 54 12.94 0.26 13.16
CA PHE A 54 12.23 0.21 14.43
C PHE A 54 12.37 -1.18 15.03
N GLU A 55 13.09 -1.29 16.15
CA GLU A 55 13.22 -2.56 16.89
C GLU A 55 11.93 -2.93 17.65
N ASN A 56 11.10 -1.93 17.94
CA ASN A 56 9.92 -2.05 18.80
C ASN A 56 8.67 -1.51 18.07
N ALA A 57 8.31 -2.14 16.95
CA ALA A 57 7.09 -1.85 16.21
C ALA A 57 6.03 -2.94 16.46
N PHE A 58 4.82 -2.55 16.82
CA PHE A 58 3.73 -3.47 17.17
C PHE A 58 2.46 -3.19 16.37
N THR A 59 1.73 -4.25 16.02
CA THR A 59 0.35 -4.13 15.56
C THR A 59 -0.60 -4.04 16.77
N SER A 60 -1.69 -3.30 16.64
CA SER A 60 -2.75 -3.25 17.67
C SER A 60 -3.59 -4.53 17.71
N VAL A 61 -3.54 -5.35 16.66
CA VAL A 61 -4.33 -6.58 16.54
C VAL A 61 -3.61 -7.61 15.67
N SER A 62 -3.51 -8.85 16.16
CA SER A 62 -2.86 -9.97 15.47
C SER A 62 -3.86 -10.78 14.63
N SER A 63 -4.50 -10.11 13.66
CA SER A 63 -5.42 -10.72 12.69
C SER A 63 -5.39 -9.92 11.40
N CYS A 64 -5.38 -10.58 10.24
CA CYS A 64 -5.03 -9.94 8.97
C CYS A 64 -6.01 -8.82 8.55
N SER A 65 -7.33 -9.06 8.48
CA SER A 65 -8.30 -8.01 8.12
C SER A 65 -8.34 -6.88 9.15
N PRO A 66 -8.43 -7.14 10.47
CA PRO A 66 -8.39 -6.09 11.49
C PRO A 66 -7.10 -5.27 11.49
N SER A 67 -5.94 -5.91 11.29
CA SER A 67 -4.63 -5.25 11.23
C SER A 67 -4.54 -4.32 10.03
N ARG A 68 -4.90 -4.81 8.83
CA ARG A 68 -4.93 -4.01 7.59
C ARG A 68 -5.90 -2.84 7.70
N ALA A 69 -7.10 -3.07 8.24
CA ALA A 69 -8.08 -2.01 8.48
C ALA A 69 -7.55 -0.95 9.46
N SER A 70 -6.89 -1.37 10.54
CA SER A 70 -6.33 -0.44 11.53
C SER A 70 -5.21 0.41 10.95
N VAL A 71 -4.29 -0.21 10.19
CA VAL A 71 -3.22 0.51 9.49
C VAL A 71 -3.77 1.52 8.48
N LEU A 72 -4.80 1.17 7.72
CA LEU A 72 -5.37 2.03 6.68
C LEU A 72 -6.39 3.04 7.22
N THR A 73 -6.68 3.06 8.51
CA THR A 73 -7.62 4.03 9.12
C THR A 73 -6.99 4.83 10.24
N GLY A 74 -5.92 4.34 10.85
CA GLY A 74 -5.35 4.89 12.08
C GLY A 74 -6.21 4.62 13.32
N LEU A 75 -7.25 3.79 13.21
CA LEU A 75 -8.21 3.49 14.27
C LEU A 75 -8.08 2.02 14.72
N PRO A 76 -8.22 1.70 16.01
CA PRO A 76 -8.25 0.32 16.47
C PRO A 76 -9.48 -0.42 15.92
N SER A 77 -9.40 -1.75 15.82
CA SER A 77 -10.46 -2.62 15.29
C SER A 77 -11.81 -2.39 15.96
N HIS A 78 -11.82 -2.20 17.28
CA HIS A 78 -13.04 -1.95 18.05
C HIS A 78 -13.74 -0.62 17.69
N GLN A 79 -13.02 0.33 17.08
CA GLN A 79 -13.56 1.62 16.63
C GLN A 79 -13.86 1.64 15.12
N ASN A 80 -13.04 0.99 14.30
CA ASN A 80 -13.27 0.95 12.86
C ASN A 80 -14.33 -0.07 12.41
N GLY A 81 -14.68 -1.05 13.25
CA GLY A 81 -15.71 -2.06 12.97
C GLY A 81 -15.19 -3.37 12.38
N MET A 82 -13.91 -3.45 12.01
CA MET A 82 -13.28 -4.67 11.51
C MET A 82 -12.88 -5.59 12.67
N TYR A 83 -13.86 -6.26 13.27
CA TYR A 83 -13.66 -7.10 14.46
C TYR A 83 -13.03 -8.47 14.16
N GLY A 84 -13.09 -8.92 12.92
CA GLY A 84 -12.57 -10.21 12.50
C GLY A 84 -12.23 -10.26 11.02
N LEU A 85 -12.10 -11.47 10.49
CA LEU A 85 -11.75 -11.68 9.08
C LEU A 85 -12.86 -11.18 8.16
N HIS A 86 -12.46 -10.56 7.05
CA HIS A 86 -13.39 -10.04 6.06
C HIS A 86 -14.05 -11.15 5.22
N GLN A 87 -13.27 -12.17 4.87
CA GLN A 87 -13.66 -13.19 3.91
C GLN A 87 -14.75 -14.17 4.38
N THR A 88 -15.51 -14.66 3.39
CA THR A 88 -16.40 -15.83 3.46
C THR A 88 -17.37 -15.80 4.64
N VAL A 89 -17.24 -16.75 5.58
CA VAL A 89 -18.20 -16.98 6.67
C VAL A 89 -18.10 -15.94 7.79
N HIS A 90 -17.00 -15.19 7.85
CA HIS A 90 -16.76 -14.24 8.92
C HIS A 90 -17.41 -12.89 8.61
N HIS A 91 -17.33 -12.43 7.35
CA HIS A 91 -18.08 -11.30 6.81
C HIS A 91 -17.96 -9.97 7.59
N PHE A 92 -16.84 -9.76 8.30
CA PHE A 92 -16.63 -8.49 8.99
C PHE A 92 -16.28 -7.38 8.00
N ASN A 93 -16.80 -6.19 8.28
CA ASN A 93 -16.62 -4.99 7.48
C ASN A 93 -16.46 -3.81 8.43
N SER A 94 -15.64 -2.84 8.03
CA SER A 94 -15.57 -1.56 8.74
C SER A 94 -16.88 -0.79 8.60
N PHE A 95 -17.18 0.10 9.54
CA PHE A 95 -18.39 0.94 9.46
C PHE A 95 -18.33 1.91 8.27
N ASP A 96 -19.47 2.16 7.64
CA ASP A 96 -19.59 3.06 6.46
C ASP A 96 -19.12 4.51 6.73
N SER A 97 -19.18 4.95 7.99
CA SER A 97 -18.74 6.28 8.40
C SER A 97 -17.21 6.44 8.47
N VAL A 98 -16.46 5.34 8.44
CA VAL A 98 -14.99 5.35 8.52
C VAL A 98 -14.40 6.02 7.29
N LYS A 99 -13.45 6.93 7.51
CA LYS A 99 -12.65 7.55 6.45
C LYS A 99 -11.26 6.93 6.46
N SER A 100 -10.99 6.07 5.49
CA SER A 100 -9.68 5.44 5.35
C SER A 100 -8.65 6.37 4.71
N LEU A 101 -7.38 6.08 4.94
CA LEU A 101 -6.23 6.74 4.34
C LEU A 101 -6.35 6.90 2.82
N PRO A 102 -6.62 5.83 2.01
CA PRO A 102 -6.72 5.99 0.56
C PRO A 102 -7.86 6.94 0.15
N ASN A 103 -9.02 6.90 0.81
CA ASN A 103 -10.11 7.83 0.53
C ASN A 103 -9.72 9.29 0.89
N ILE A 104 -9.03 9.49 2.02
CA ILE A 104 -8.60 10.82 2.48
C ILE A 104 -7.59 11.43 1.51
N VAL A 105 -6.59 10.67 1.05
CA VAL A 105 -5.56 11.19 0.14
C VAL A 105 -6.09 11.33 -1.30
N SER A 106 -6.97 10.44 -1.74
CA SER A 106 -7.63 10.53 -3.05
C SER A 106 -8.48 11.80 -3.16
N ALA A 107 -9.24 12.13 -2.12
CA ALA A 107 -10.01 13.38 -2.05
C ALA A 107 -9.13 14.65 -2.11
N ARG A 108 -7.81 14.54 -1.88
CA ARG A 108 -6.83 15.62 -1.97
C ARG A 108 -6.02 15.58 -3.27
N GLY A 109 -6.44 14.79 -4.25
CA GLY A 109 -5.80 14.71 -5.56
C GLY A 109 -4.59 13.78 -5.62
N VAL A 110 -4.35 12.95 -4.60
CA VAL A 110 -3.31 11.91 -4.67
C VAL A 110 -3.87 10.69 -5.39
N ARG A 111 -3.16 10.19 -6.39
CA ARG A 111 -3.53 8.92 -7.02
C ARG A 111 -3.18 7.74 -6.12
N THR A 112 -4.12 6.83 -5.95
CA THR A 112 -3.99 5.68 -5.07
C THR A 112 -3.92 4.37 -5.85
N GLY A 113 -3.04 3.48 -5.42
CA GLY A 113 -2.87 2.16 -6.02
C GLY A 113 -2.76 1.07 -4.97
N ILE A 114 -3.37 -0.08 -5.23
CA ILE A 114 -3.21 -1.30 -4.45
C ILE A 114 -2.96 -2.48 -5.39
N ILE A 115 -1.90 -3.24 -5.10
CA ILE A 115 -1.53 -4.46 -5.81
C ILE A 115 -1.25 -5.51 -4.73
N GLY A 116 -1.92 -6.66 -4.82
CA GLY A 116 -1.80 -7.73 -3.82
C GLY A 116 -3.03 -7.87 -2.94
N LYS A 117 -2.83 -8.43 -1.75
CA LYS A 117 -3.91 -8.77 -0.81
C LYS A 117 -4.51 -7.53 -0.15
N LYS A 118 -5.80 -7.28 -0.37
CA LYS A 118 -6.58 -6.21 0.27
C LYS A 118 -7.20 -6.68 1.57
N HIS A 119 -8.04 -7.71 1.48
CA HIS A 119 -8.65 -8.45 2.57
C HIS A 119 -9.43 -7.60 3.59
N ILE A 120 -10.00 -6.49 3.13
CA ILE A 120 -10.78 -5.54 3.93
C ILE A 120 -11.92 -4.95 3.08
N GLY A 121 -13.02 -4.63 3.75
CA GLY A 121 -14.18 -3.98 3.18
C GLY A 121 -14.90 -3.09 4.19
N PRO A 122 -15.96 -2.39 3.76
CA PRO A 122 -16.55 -2.48 2.43
C PRO A 122 -15.82 -1.60 1.39
N GLN A 123 -16.12 -1.80 0.10
CA GLN A 123 -15.41 -1.11 -0.99
C GLN A 123 -15.49 0.42 -0.90
N GLN A 124 -16.64 0.96 -0.49
CA GLN A 124 -16.82 2.41 -0.31
C GLN A 124 -15.91 3.01 0.76
N VAL A 125 -15.50 2.22 1.76
CA VAL A 125 -14.57 2.67 2.80
C VAL A 125 -13.12 2.57 2.34
N TYR A 126 -12.78 1.61 1.47
CA TYR A 126 -11.41 1.37 0.99
C TYR A 126 -11.35 1.39 -0.54
N THR A 127 -11.41 2.60 -1.11
CA THR A 127 -11.39 2.81 -2.56
C THR A 127 -9.98 3.16 -3.03
N PHE A 128 -9.58 2.59 -4.17
CA PHE A 128 -8.29 2.86 -4.83
C PHE A 128 -8.52 3.14 -6.32
N ASP A 129 -7.79 4.09 -6.90
CA ASP A 129 -7.89 4.43 -8.33
C ASP A 129 -7.39 3.28 -9.24
N PHE A 130 -6.39 2.53 -8.75
CA PHE A 130 -5.81 1.37 -9.43
C PHE A 130 -5.80 0.19 -8.46
N ALA A 131 -6.55 -0.88 -8.76
CA ALA A 131 -6.72 -2.00 -7.84
C ALA A 131 -6.58 -3.35 -8.55
N TYR A 132 -5.51 -4.08 -8.22
CA TYR A 132 -5.30 -5.47 -8.63
C TYR A 132 -5.21 -6.33 -7.37
N THR A 133 -6.35 -6.83 -6.93
CA THR A 133 -6.55 -7.50 -5.63
C THR A 133 -7.25 -8.84 -5.81
N GLU A 134 -7.34 -9.60 -4.72
CA GLU A 134 -8.07 -10.86 -4.66
C GLU A 134 -9.58 -10.74 -4.91
N ASP A 135 -10.11 -9.51 -4.93
CA ASP A 135 -11.51 -9.24 -5.27
C ASP A 135 -11.83 -9.64 -6.71
N ASN A 136 -10.85 -9.50 -7.62
CA ASN A 136 -11.05 -9.73 -9.07
C ASN A 136 -10.00 -10.66 -9.70
N TYR A 137 -8.94 -11.00 -8.97
CA TYR A 137 -7.82 -11.79 -9.49
C TYR A 137 -7.41 -12.88 -8.50
N SER A 138 -6.74 -13.93 -9.00
CA SER A 138 -6.19 -14.96 -8.11
C SER A 138 -5.08 -14.37 -7.25
N ILE A 139 -5.15 -14.61 -5.93
CA ILE A 139 -4.10 -14.16 -4.99
C ILE A 139 -2.70 -14.69 -5.37
N ASN A 140 -2.64 -15.87 -6.00
CA ASN A 140 -1.38 -16.44 -6.48
C ASN A 140 -0.76 -15.62 -7.63
N GLN A 141 -1.58 -14.91 -8.42
CA GLN A 141 -1.12 -14.05 -9.49
C GLN A 141 -0.76 -12.64 -8.99
N ILE A 142 -1.60 -12.03 -8.15
CA ILE A 142 -1.42 -10.62 -7.77
C ILE A 142 -0.64 -10.41 -6.47
N GLY A 143 -0.50 -11.44 -5.64
CA GLY A 143 0.16 -11.36 -4.33
C GLY A 143 1.38 -12.28 -4.15
N ARG A 144 1.63 -13.20 -5.08
CA ARG A 144 2.74 -14.18 -5.00
C ARG A 144 3.58 -14.30 -6.27
N ASN A 145 3.29 -13.53 -7.31
CA ASN A 145 4.09 -13.47 -8.53
C ASN A 145 4.81 -12.12 -8.63
N ILE A 146 6.08 -12.09 -8.25
CA ILE A 146 6.88 -10.85 -8.18
C ILE A 146 7.04 -10.17 -9.54
N THR A 147 7.17 -10.95 -10.62
CA THR A 147 7.28 -10.43 -11.99
C THR A 147 6.00 -9.70 -12.38
N HIS A 148 4.84 -10.30 -12.10
CA HIS A 148 3.57 -9.66 -12.40
C HIS A 148 3.32 -8.42 -11.53
N ILE A 149 3.66 -8.47 -10.24
CA ILE A 149 3.61 -7.29 -9.36
C ILE A 149 4.46 -6.16 -9.93
N LYS A 150 5.68 -6.45 -10.41
CA LYS A 150 6.56 -5.46 -11.06
C LYS A 150 5.91 -4.81 -12.28
N GLU A 151 5.30 -5.61 -13.15
CA GLU A 151 4.57 -5.11 -14.32
C GLU A 151 3.42 -4.19 -13.90
N LEU A 152 2.61 -4.60 -12.93
CA LEU A 152 1.49 -3.80 -12.42
C LEU A 152 1.96 -2.49 -11.79
N VAL A 153 3.08 -2.51 -11.04
CA VAL A 153 3.67 -1.29 -10.48
C VAL A 153 4.17 -0.38 -11.60
N HIS A 154 4.81 -0.92 -12.64
CA HIS A 154 5.19 -0.12 -13.81
C HIS A 154 3.97 0.50 -14.49
N LEU A 155 2.91 -0.29 -14.74
CA LEU A 155 1.66 0.20 -15.32
C LEU A 155 1.02 1.30 -14.48
N PHE A 156 1.04 1.17 -13.16
CA PHE A 156 0.60 2.25 -12.27
C PHE A 156 1.47 3.49 -12.49
N LEU A 157 2.79 3.40 -12.35
CA LEU A 157 3.68 4.56 -12.40
C LEU A 157 3.76 5.25 -13.77
N THR A 158 3.51 4.53 -14.87
CA THR A 158 3.58 5.08 -16.23
C THR A 158 2.23 5.46 -16.82
N ALA A 159 1.12 5.23 -16.10
CA ALA A 159 -0.20 5.64 -16.56
C ALA A 159 -0.24 7.15 -16.83
N ASN A 160 -0.94 7.54 -17.89
CA ASN A 160 -1.16 8.94 -18.24
C ASN A 160 -2.21 9.58 -17.31
N ASP A 161 -1.83 9.79 -16.05
CA ASP A 161 -2.63 10.44 -15.01
C ASP A 161 -1.89 11.68 -14.52
N SER A 162 -2.54 12.84 -14.57
CA SER A 162 -1.94 14.12 -14.15
C SER A 162 -1.50 14.16 -12.68
N ARG A 163 -1.97 13.21 -11.86
CA ARG A 163 -1.61 13.05 -10.44
C ARG A 163 -0.36 12.17 -10.24
N ASN A 164 0.18 11.54 -11.28
CA ASN A 164 1.42 10.76 -11.19
C ASN A 164 2.63 11.69 -11.17
N ILE A 165 3.48 11.59 -10.13
CA ILE A 165 4.65 12.46 -9.96
C ILE A 165 5.94 11.66 -10.03
N THR A 166 6.83 12.07 -10.93
CA THR A 166 7.89 11.29 -11.56
C THR A 166 9.19 11.11 -10.73
N HIS A 167 9.10 10.70 -9.46
CA HIS A 167 10.29 10.43 -8.63
C HIS A 167 10.38 9.02 -7.97
N ILE A 168 9.39 8.12 -8.15
CA ILE A 168 9.43 6.76 -7.53
C ILE A 168 10.22 5.73 -8.36
N LYS A 169 10.63 6.03 -9.60
CA LYS A 169 11.16 5.03 -10.54
C LYS A 169 12.34 4.20 -9.97
N GLU A 170 13.18 4.78 -9.13
CA GLU A 170 14.38 4.12 -8.57
C GLU A 170 14.09 3.16 -7.39
N LEU A 171 13.08 3.44 -6.56
CA LEU A 171 12.78 2.60 -5.38
C LEU A 171 12.11 1.27 -5.75
N VAL A 172 11.28 1.26 -6.80
CA VAL A 172 10.62 0.04 -7.28
C VAL A 172 11.62 -0.92 -7.91
N HIS A 173 12.63 -0.39 -8.61
CA HIS A 173 13.66 -1.22 -9.22
C HIS A 173 14.43 -2.02 -8.16
N LEU A 174 14.80 -1.39 -7.03
CA LEU A 174 15.57 -2.02 -5.97
C LEU A 174 14.82 -3.14 -5.20
N PHE A 175 13.49 -3.12 -5.18
CA PHE A 175 12.69 -4.14 -4.48
C PHE A 175 12.29 -5.32 -5.36
N LEU A 176 12.02 -5.06 -6.65
CA LEU A 176 11.39 -6.02 -7.55
C LEU A 176 12.36 -6.66 -8.54
N THR A 177 13.65 -6.31 -8.51
CA THR A 177 14.69 -7.12 -9.14
C THR A 177 15.23 -8.11 -8.12
N ALA A 178 14.90 -9.40 -8.29
CA ALA A 178 15.86 -10.43 -7.93
C ALA A 178 17.10 -10.18 -8.82
N ASN A 179 18.30 -10.25 -8.25
CA ASN A 179 19.49 -10.37 -9.08
C ASN A 179 19.28 -11.60 -9.96
N ASP A 180 19.21 -11.41 -11.28
CA ASP A 180 19.59 -12.46 -12.21
C ASP A 180 21.07 -12.73 -11.93
N SER A 181 21.32 -13.82 -11.21
CA SER A 181 22.62 -14.46 -11.07
C SER A 181 22.44 -15.94 -11.34
#